data_AF-A0AAW0Q1S7-F1
#
_entry.id   AF-A0AAW0Q1S7-F1
#
_cell.length_a   1.000
_cell.length_b   1.000
_cell.length_c   1.000
_cell.angle_alpha   90.00
_cell.angle_beta   90.00
_cell.angle_gamma   90.00
#
_symmetry.space_group_name_H-M   'P 1'
#
loop_
_entity.id
_entity.type
_entity.pdbx_description
1 polymer ?
#
loop_
_entity_poly.entity_id
_entity_poly.type
_entity_poly.pdbx_seq_one_letter_code
_entity_poly.pdbx_strand_id
1 'polypeptide(L)'
;MIELSVLESAVQDCTRSCNEAIDNVFNIIGAYDIPRYIYSIERKKFIPIKMTSHPSPSLCGLARDKAELFRERYTILQQRTHRHEIFTPPHLWWTRDRTSFRCVHSSCHGRDQGQDKFQLKTIEALLGSTAKLGEVIVLGMITQLKEFHNGLYTESCFVLAEGWYEDAVFHVNGVGFPPTESSSATRSYYGDINFFGGPSNISVKASAKLKQLEEENEDAMFVLVSDVWLDSVEVMEKLNVMFSEYASDQAQCKLC
;
A
#
# COMPACT_ATOMS: atom_id res chain seq x y z
N MET A 1 -0.20 -30.78 -14.67
CA MET A 1 0.64 -29.64 -14.25
C MET A 1 0.86 -28.79 -15.49
N ILE A 2 0.38 -27.55 -15.52
CA ILE A 2 0.56 -26.66 -16.67
C ILE A 2 1.97 -26.08 -16.56
N GLU A 3 2.79 -26.25 -17.59
CA GLU A 3 4.15 -25.71 -17.59
C GLU A 3 4.15 -24.21 -17.88
N LEU A 4 5.19 -23.50 -17.37
CA LEU A 4 5.38 -22.07 -17.60
C LEU A 4 5.38 -21.72 -19.09
N SER A 5 6.01 -22.57 -19.91
CA SER A 5 6.08 -22.44 -21.37
C SER A 5 4.70 -22.39 -22.04
N VAL A 6 3.75 -23.17 -21.53
CA VAL A 6 2.37 -23.22 -22.02
C VAL A 6 1.63 -21.93 -21.65
N LEU A 7 1.86 -21.42 -20.44
CA LEU A 7 1.27 -20.16 -19.98
C LEU A 7 1.82 -18.97 -20.78
N GLU A 8 3.14 -18.91 -20.99
CA GLU A 8 3.80 -17.88 -21.78
C GLU A 8 3.28 -17.86 -23.23
N SER A 9 3.13 -19.04 -23.84
CA SER A 9 2.57 -19.17 -25.19
C SER A 9 1.13 -18.65 -25.26
N ALA A 10 0.28 -19.03 -24.30
CA ALA A 10 -1.10 -18.57 -24.24
C ALA A 10 -1.20 -17.05 -24.06
N VAL A 11 -0.37 -16.46 -23.19
CA VAL A 11 -0.31 -15.01 -22.98
C VAL A 11 0.14 -14.29 -24.26
N GLN A 12 1.14 -14.85 -24.95
CA GLN A 12 1.64 -14.26 -26.19
C GLN A 12 0.60 -14.35 -27.32
N ASP A 13 -0.16 -15.44 -27.40
CA ASP A 13 -1.26 -15.59 -28.35
C ASP A 13 -2.42 -14.61 -28.04
N CYS A 14 -2.71 -14.34 -26.77
CA CYS A 14 -3.67 -13.29 -26.38
C CYS A 14 -3.17 -11.86 -26.68
N THR A 15 -1.86 -11.64 -26.76
CA THR A 15 -1.26 -10.32 -26.99
C THR A 15 -1.09 -10.00 -28.48
N ARG A 16 -1.00 -11.03 -29.34
CA ARG A 16 -0.72 -10.91 -30.79
C ARG A 16 -1.81 -10.23 -31.63
N SER A 17 -3.01 -10.01 -31.11
CA SER A 17 -4.12 -9.38 -31.85
C SER A 17 -4.06 -7.85 -31.90
N CYS A 18 -3.15 -7.20 -31.16
CA CYS A 18 -3.10 -5.75 -31.03
C CYS A 18 -1.76 -5.20 -31.55
N ASN A 19 -1.79 -4.49 -32.67
CA ASN A 19 -0.71 -3.66 -33.29
C ASN A 19 0.71 -3.79 -32.70
N GLU A 20 1.66 -4.23 -33.53
CA GLU A 20 3.11 -4.45 -33.29
C GLU A 20 3.91 -3.25 -32.71
N ALA A 21 3.29 -2.11 -32.40
CA ALA A 21 3.92 -0.92 -31.86
C ALA A 21 3.68 -0.70 -30.34
N ILE A 22 3.07 -1.67 -29.65
CA ILE A 22 2.65 -1.52 -28.25
C ILE A 22 3.04 -2.75 -27.41
N ASP A 23 4.31 -3.12 -27.45
CA ASP A 23 4.87 -4.36 -26.85
C ASP A 23 4.69 -4.54 -25.33
N ASN A 24 4.02 -3.64 -24.60
CA ASN A 24 3.99 -3.67 -23.13
C ASN A 24 2.63 -3.32 -22.49
N VAL A 25 1.48 -3.56 -23.16
CA VAL A 25 0.15 -3.27 -22.57
C VAL A 25 -0.18 -4.21 -21.41
N PHE A 26 0.12 -5.49 -21.57
CA PHE A 26 -0.19 -6.53 -20.59
C PHE A 26 1.09 -7.24 -20.16
N ASN A 27 1.39 -7.19 -18.86
CA ASN A 27 2.60 -7.77 -18.29
C ASN A 27 2.24 -8.56 -17.03
N ILE A 28 2.84 -9.74 -16.89
CA ILE A 28 2.77 -10.54 -15.67
C ILE A 28 4.08 -10.35 -14.91
N ILE A 29 3.99 -9.92 -13.66
CA ILE A 29 5.15 -9.64 -12.81
C ILE A 29 5.23 -10.74 -11.75
N GLY A 30 6.27 -11.57 -11.82
CA GLY A 30 6.53 -12.60 -10.83
C GLY A 30 6.88 -11.99 -9.46
N ALA A 31 6.60 -12.72 -8.38
CA ALA A 31 6.88 -12.26 -7.02
C ALA A 31 8.37 -11.93 -6.77
N TYR A 32 9.28 -12.61 -7.47
CA TYR A 32 10.73 -12.38 -7.39
C TYR A 32 11.24 -11.27 -8.32
N ASP A 33 10.41 -10.79 -9.24
CA ASP A 33 10.75 -9.74 -10.22
C ASP A 33 10.31 -8.35 -9.75
N ILE A 34 9.61 -8.26 -8.62
CA ILE A 34 9.18 -6.99 -8.02
C ILE A 34 10.43 -6.19 -7.63
N PRO A 35 10.57 -4.93 -8.08
CA PRO A 35 11.74 -4.12 -7.79
C PRO A 35 11.79 -3.79 -6.29
N ARG A 36 12.88 -4.18 -5.64
CA ARG A 36 13.07 -3.93 -4.21
C ARG A 36 13.64 -2.53 -3.95
N TYR A 37 12.94 -1.76 -3.12
CA TYR A 37 13.34 -0.45 -2.64
C TYR A 37 13.50 -0.44 -1.12
N ILE A 38 14.43 0.37 -0.62
CA ILE A 38 14.62 0.64 0.81
C ILE A 38 14.30 2.11 1.07
N TYR A 39 13.52 2.39 2.11
CA TYR A 39 13.23 3.76 2.51
C TYR A 39 14.41 4.35 3.27
N SER A 40 14.98 5.45 2.75
CA SER A 40 15.99 6.23 3.44
C SER A 40 15.31 7.32 4.27
N ILE A 41 15.41 7.21 5.60
CA ILE A 41 14.85 8.19 6.55
C ILE A 41 15.50 9.58 6.33
N GLU A 42 16.82 9.61 6.12
CA GLU A 42 17.58 10.85 5.89
C GLU A 42 17.13 11.58 4.63
N ARG A 43 16.96 10.86 3.52
CA ARG A 43 16.55 11.44 2.24
C ARG A 43 15.03 11.57 2.11
N LYS A 44 14.27 10.95 3.02
CA LYS A 44 12.82 10.75 2.95
C LYS A 44 12.35 10.20 1.59
N LYS A 45 13.13 9.28 1.03
CA LYS A 45 12.92 8.71 -0.32
C LYS A 45 13.17 7.21 -0.34
N PHE A 46 12.49 6.52 -1.25
CA PHE A 46 12.79 5.14 -1.59
C PHE A 46 13.98 5.07 -2.54
N ILE A 47 14.94 4.20 -2.23
CA ILE A 47 16.17 3.99 -3.01
C ILE A 47 16.17 2.54 -3.49
N PRO A 48 16.44 2.26 -4.78
CA PRO A 48 16.59 0.89 -5.27
C PRO A 48 17.66 0.14 -4.47
N ILE A 49 17.41 -1.10 -4.08
CA ILE A 49 18.35 -1.87 -3.25
C ILE A 49 19.75 -1.97 -3.88
N LYS A 50 19.82 -2.05 -5.22
CA LYS A 50 21.05 -2.07 -6.02
C LYS A 50 21.93 -0.83 -5.84
N MET A 51 21.34 0.28 -5.37
CA MET A 51 22.04 1.55 -5.11
C MET A 51 22.31 1.77 -3.61
N THR A 52 22.15 0.73 -2.79
CA THR A 52 22.38 0.78 -1.34
C THR A 52 23.44 -0.25 -0.93
N SER A 53 23.91 -0.17 0.32
CA SER A 53 24.80 -1.17 0.92
C SER A 53 24.08 -2.41 1.46
N HIS A 54 22.77 -2.54 1.24
CA HIS A 54 22.01 -3.70 1.70
C HIS A 54 22.34 -4.95 0.87
N PRO A 55 22.41 -6.14 1.50
CA PRO A 55 22.61 -7.39 0.78
C PRO A 55 21.39 -7.71 -0.10
N SER A 56 21.62 -8.43 -1.19
CA SER A 56 20.53 -8.97 -2.01
C SER A 56 19.71 -9.98 -1.21
N PRO A 57 18.37 -10.05 -1.39
CA PRO A 57 17.53 -11.05 -0.75
C PRO A 57 17.97 -12.46 -1.14
N SER A 58 17.84 -13.39 -0.20
CA SER A 58 18.03 -14.82 -0.44
C SER A 58 16.91 -15.60 0.25
N LEU A 59 16.63 -16.83 -0.22
CA LEU A 59 15.60 -17.68 0.37
C LEU A 59 15.92 -18.07 1.82
N CYS A 60 17.21 -18.33 2.09
CA CYS A 60 17.73 -18.66 3.42
C CYS A 60 18.43 -17.44 4.03
N GLY A 61 17.65 -16.46 4.46
CA GLY A 61 18.14 -15.25 5.10
C GLY A 61 18.78 -15.48 6.47
N LEU A 62 19.53 -14.48 6.94
CA LEU A 62 20.13 -14.43 8.27
C LEU A 62 19.09 -13.99 9.32
N ALA A 63 19.41 -14.19 10.59
CA ALA A 63 18.58 -13.69 11.70
C ALA A 63 18.32 -12.17 11.62
N ARG A 64 19.28 -11.42 11.06
CA ARG A 64 19.13 -9.99 10.79
C ARG A 64 18.01 -9.70 9.80
N ASP A 65 17.85 -10.50 8.74
CA ASP A 65 16.82 -10.29 7.72
C ASP A 65 15.42 -10.44 8.32
N LYS A 66 15.26 -11.37 9.28
CA LYS A 66 14.02 -11.51 10.06
C LYS A 66 13.71 -10.27 10.88
N ALA A 67 14.70 -9.62 11.49
CA ALA A 67 14.49 -8.38 12.22
C ALA A 67 14.18 -7.21 11.28
N GLU A 68 14.90 -7.10 10.16
CA GLU A 68 14.68 -6.04 9.16
C GLU A 68 13.27 -6.12 8.55
N LEU A 69 12.68 -7.32 8.39
CA LEU A 69 11.29 -7.47 7.96
C LEU A 69 10.31 -6.64 8.81
N PHE A 70 10.43 -6.68 10.13
CA PHE A 70 9.55 -5.89 11.01
C PHE A 70 9.92 -4.41 11.04
N ARG A 71 11.22 -4.08 10.94
CA ARG A 71 11.70 -2.70 10.90
C ARG A 71 11.27 -1.98 9.62
N GLU A 72 11.36 -2.64 8.48
CA GLU A 72 10.91 -2.10 7.18
C GLU A 72 9.39 -1.86 7.22
N ARG A 73 8.60 -2.83 7.71
CA ARG A 73 7.14 -2.68 7.88
C ARG A 73 6.78 -1.49 8.77
N TYR A 74 7.43 -1.38 9.93
CA TYR A 74 7.24 -0.24 10.83
C TYR A 74 7.60 1.08 10.15
N THR A 75 8.77 1.15 9.50
CA THR A 75 9.28 2.38 8.87
C THR A 75 8.35 2.87 7.76
N ILE A 76 7.83 1.97 6.92
CA ILE A 76 6.89 2.32 5.83
C ILE A 76 5.60 2.91 6.42
N LEU A 77 5.06 2.33 7.49
CA LEU A 77 3.86 2.84 8.15
C LEU A 77 4.12 4.14 8.91
N GLN A 78 5.28 4.25 9.56
CA GLN A 78 5.68 5.44 10.31
C GLN A 78 5.81 6.65 9.39
N GLN A 79 6.54 6.55 8.28
CA GLN A 79 6.67 7.66 7.34
C GLN A 79 5.33 8.06 6.73
N ARG A 80 4.44 7.09 6.47
CA ARG A 80 3.12 7.33 5.91
C ARG A 80 2.23 8.07 6.91
N THR A 81 2.25 7.61 8.16
CA THR A 81 1.47 8.20 9.26
C THR A 81 1.91 9.64 9.51
N HIS A 82 3.22 9.92 9.55
CA HIS A 82 3.74 11.28 9.75
C HIS A 82 3.35 12.27 8.65
N ARG A 83 3.02 11.81 7.44
CA ARG A 83 2.60 12.66 6.33
C ARG A 83 1.09 12.93 6.31
N HIS A 84 0.33 12.25 7.15
CA HIS A 84 -1.10 12.47 7.25
C HIS A 84 -1.39 13.82 7.95
N GLU A 85 -2.43 14.52 7.51
CA GLU A 85 -2.73 15.90 7.95
C GLU A 85 -2.97 16.01 9.46
N ILE A 86 -3.58 14.97 10.05
CA ILE A 86 -3.84 14.87 11.51
C ILE A 86 -2.54 14.91 12.32
N PHE A 87 -1.41 14.44 11.76
CA PHE A 87 -0.10 14.38 12.43
C PHE A 87 0.90 15.42 11.92
N THR A 88 0.50 16.28 10.96
CA THR A 88 1.36 17.31 10.39
C THR A 88 1.05 18.67 11.02
N PRO A 89 2.05 19.41 11.54
CA PRO A 89 1.83 20.77 12.01
C PRO A 89 1.22 21.63 10.89
N PRO A 90 0.29 22.56 11.18
CA PRO A 90 -0.24 23.46 10.15
C PRO A 90 0.93 24.18 9.47
N HIS A 91 0.95 24.14 8.14
CA HIS A 91 1.90 24.90 7.36
C HIS A 91 1.62 26.39 7.58
N LEU A 92 2.59 27.12 8.12
CA LEU A 92 2.52 28.57 8.25
C LEU A 92 2.77 29.17 6.86
N TRP A 93 1.76 29.22 5.99
CA TRP A 93 1.85 29.99 4.75
C TRP A 93 1.61 31.47 5.07
N TRP A 94 2.69 32.25 5.03
CA TRP A 94 2.65 33.71 5.15
C TRP A 94 2.10 34.33 3.86
N THR A 95 0.79 34.61 3.80
CA THR A 95 0.28 35.57 2.82
C THR A 95 0.69 36.98 3.23
N ARG A 96 1.26 37.72 2.28
CA ARG A 96 1.87 39.06 2.47
C ARG A 96 0.84 40.18 2.66
N ASP A 97 -0.17 39.98 3.51
CA ASP A 97 -1.08 41.03 3.96
C ASP A 97 -0.83 41.35 5.43
N ARG A 98 -0.48 42.61 5.71
CA ARG A 98 0.19 43.07 6.93
C ARG A 98 -0.73 43.27 8.13
N THR A 99 -1.96 42.76 8.12
CA THR A 99 -2.97 43.14 9.13
C THR A 99 -3.74 41.99 9.77
N SER A 100 -3.45 40.71 9.47
CA SER A 100 -4.07 39.61 10.20
C SER A 100 -3.24 38.32 10.14
N PHE A 101 -2.69 37.90 11.28
CA PHE A 101 -2.20 36.53 11.46
C PHE A 101 -3.41 35.59 11.48
N ARG A 102 -3.71 34.94 10.35
CA ARG A 102 -4.75 33.89 10.30
C ARG A 102 -4.19 32.66 9.61
N CYS A 103 -4.25 31.51 10.29
CA CYS A 103 -4.01 30.21 9.66
C CYS A 103 -5.11 30.01 8.61
N VAL A 104 -4.75 29.93 7.34
CA VAL A 104 -5.69 29.56 6.28
C VAL A 104 -5.84 28.04 6.35
N HIS A 105 -6.94 27.60 6.94
CA HIS A 105 -7.45 26.24 6.77
C HIS A 105 -7.76 26.07 5.27
N SER A 106 -7.00 25.26 4.55
CA SER A 106 -7.42 24.79 3.22
C SER A 106 -8.55 23.78 3.40
N SER A 107 -9.76 24.31 3.49
CA SER A 107 -10.98 23.81 2.87
C SER A 107 -11.26 22.30 2.95
N CYS A 108 -11.68 21.83 4.10
CA CYS A 108 -12.68 20.75 4.20
C CYS A 108 -13.89 21.28 4.98
N HIS A 109 -15.03 21.29 4.33
CA HIS A 109 -16.30 21.77 4.88
C HIS A 109 -16.71 20.93 6.10
N GLY A 110 -16.85 21.56 7.27
CA GLY A 110 -17.62 21.00 8.37
C GLY A 110 -17.05 21.26 9.76
N ARG A 111 -17.58 22.30 10.42
CA ARG A 111 -17.57 22.58 11.87
C ARG A 111 -16.24 22.91 12.53
N ASP A 112 -16.20 24.19 12.88
CA ASP A 112 -15.41 24.87 13.90
C ASP A 112 -15.64 24.24 15.29
N GLN A 113 -14.88 23.19 15.63
CA GLN A 113 -14.56 22.76 16.99
C GLN A 113 -13.10 22.28 16.96
N GLY A 114 -12.28 22.81 17.86
CA GLY A 114 -10.83 22.57 17.89
C GLY A 114 -10.49 21.10 17.68
N GLN A 115 -9.91 20.78 16.52
CA GLN A 115 -9.29 19.47 16.34
C GLN A 115 -8.02 19.49 17.16
N ASP A 116 -8.03 18.77 18.29
CA ASP A 116 -6.83 18.45 19.03
C ASP A 116 -5.85 17.79 18.06
N LYS A 117 -4.77 18.51 17.74
CA LYS A 117 -3.75 18.02 16.83
C LYS A 117 -2.89 17.03 17.57
N PHE A 118 -3.12 15.75 17.30
CA PHE A 118 -2.37 14.68 17.91
C PHE A 118 -0.91 14.70 17.47
N GLN A 119 0.00 14.64 18.44
CA GLN A 119 1.43 14.46 18.16
C GLN A 119 1.78 12.98 18.22
N LEU A 120 2.18 12.40 17.08
CA LEU A 120 2.76 11.06 17.06
C LEU A 120 4.10 11.06 17.78
N LYS A 121 4.22 10.31 18.87
CA LYS A 121 5.48 10.12 19.61
C LYS A 121 6.03 8.72 19.39
N THR A 122 7.34 8.59 19.51
CA THR A 122 8.01 7.29 19.49
C THR A 122 8.02 6.68 20.89
N ILE A 123 8.21 5.37 20.98
CA ILE A 123 8.26 4.65 22.26
C ILE A 123 9.47 5.13 23.08
N GLU A 124 10.60 5.43 22.43
CA GLU A 124 11.80 5.95 23.08
C GLU A 124 11.54 7.28 23.79
N ALA A 125 10.68 8.13 23.22
CA ALA A 125 10.29 9.39 23.84
C ALA A 125 9.46 9.20 25.11
N LEU A 126 8.68 8.11 25.20
CA LEU A 126 7.98 7.74 26.43
C LEU A 126 8.97 7.22 27.48
N LEU A 127 9.84 6.30 27.09
CA LEU A 127 10.83 5.70 27.99
C LEU A 127 11.85 6.71 28.54
N GLY A 128 12.16 7.75 27.77
CA GLY A 128 13.02 8.86 28.20
C GLY A 128 12.30 9.89 29.08
N SER A 129 10.97 9.80 29.22
CA SER A 129 10.20 10.72 30.06
C SER A 129 9.99 10.14 31.45
N THR A 130 10.31 10.92 32.47
CA THR A 130 10.02 10.62 33.88
C THR A 130 8.77 11.32 34.38
N ALA A 131 8.14 12.16 33.55
CA ALA A 131 6.96 12.92 33.88
C ALA A 131 5.71 12.27 33.31
N LYS A 132 4.56 12.51 33.94
CA LYS A 132 3.26 12.15 33.40
C LYS A 132 3.08 12.84 32.05
N LEU A 133 2.88 12.06 31.00
CA LEU A 133 2.47 12.56 29.70
C LEU A 133 0.98 12.33 29.56
N GLY A 134 0.26 13.39 29.20
CA GLY A 134 -1.19 13.33 28.92
C GLY A 134 -1.47 12.61 27.60
N GLU A 135 -2.25 13.22 26.73
CA GLU A 135 -2.63 12.63 25.45
C GLU A 135 -1.40 12.38 24.54
N VAL A 136 -1.12 11.10 24.28
CA VAL A 136 -0.05 10.65 23.40
C VAL A 136 -0.58 9.59 22.45
N ILE A 137 -0.18 9.70 21.18
CA ILE A 137 -0.37 8.66 20.17
C ILE A 137 0.97 8.01 19.85
N VAL A 138 0.99 6.69 19.85
CA VAL A 138 2.18 5.89 19.50
C VAL A 138 1.83 4.89 18.41
N LEU A 139 2.69 4.81 17.39
CA LEU A 139 2.67 3.69 16.45
C LEU A 139 3.41 2.51 17.06
N GLY A 140 2.73 1.38 17.21
CA GLY A 140 3.28 0.15 17.79
C GLY A 140 2.77 -1.09 17.08
N MET A 141 3.34 -2.24 17.43
CA MET A 141 2.91 -3.55 16.93
C MET A 141 2.24 -4.33 18.05
N ILE A 142 1.08 -4.93 17.78
CA ILE A 142 0.38 -5.78 18.73
C ILE A 142 1.13 -7.12 18.86
N THR A 143 1.56 -7.44 20.07
CA THR A 143 2.18 -8.75 20.39
C THR A 143 1.24 -9.69 21.14
N GLN A 144 0.18 -9.16 21.76
CA GLN A 144 -0.85 -9.91 22.47
C GLN A 144 -2.21 -9.25 22.24
N LEU A 145 -3.20 -10.06 21.87
CA LEU A 145 -4.56 -9.58 21.62
C LEU A 145 -5.32 -9.34 22.94
N LYS A 146 -5.99 -8.20 23.01
CA LYS A 146 -7.04 -7.89 23.99
C LYS A 146 -8.29 -7.47 23.24
N GLU A 147 -9.40 -7.30 23.95
CA GLU A 147 -10.66 -6.85 23.36
C GLU A 147 -10.49 -5.44 22.79
N PHE A 148 -10.55 -5.32 21.47
CA PHE A 148 -10.56 -4.05 20.74
C PHE A 148 -11.95 -3.82 20.14
N HIS A 149 -12.27 -2.56 19.83
CA HIS A 149 -13.48 -2.20 19.11
C HIS A 149 -13.43 -2.65 17.64
N ASN A 150 -14.45 -2.27 16.85
CA ASN A 150 -14.63 -2.66 15.44
C ASN A 150 -13.33 -2.63 14.62
N GLY A 151 -12.99 -3.76 14.02
CA GLY A 151 -11.82 -3.95 13.16
C GLY A 151 -11.25 -5.35 13.30
N LEU A 152 -10.54 -5.83 12.27
CA LEU A 152 -9.83 -7.10 12.34
C LEU A 152 -8.43 -6.88 12.91
N TYR A 153 -8.31 -6.91 14.24
CA TYR A 153 -7.03 -6.84 14.93
C TYR A 153 -6.46 -8.24 15.09
N THR A 154 -5.20 -8.43 14.68
CA THR A 154 -4.47 -9.69 14.85
C THR A 154 -3.11 -9.42 15.46
N GLU A 155 -2.47 -10.45 16.01
CA GLU A 155 -1.07 -10.36 16.41
C GLU A 155 -0.21 -9.95 15.20
N SER A 156 0.83 -9.15 15.44
CA SER A 156 1.68 -8.52 14.41
C SER A 156 1.03 -7.40 13.59
N CYS A 157 -0.20 -6.98 13.88
CA CYS A 157 -0.76 -5.73 13.33
C CYS A 157 -0.02 -4.52 13.89
N PHE A 158 0.27 -3.55 13.03
CA PHE A 158 0.71 -2.22 13.45
C PHE A 158 -0.49 -1.32 13.67
N VAL A 159 -0.53 -0.66 14.82
CA VAL A 159 -1.65 0.17 15.27
C VAL A 159 -1.17 1.47 15.87
N LEU A 160 -2.03 2.48 15.80
CA LEU A 160 -1.93 3.71 16.57
C LEU A 160 -2.67 3.49 17.88
N ALA A 161 -1.93 3.56 18.98
CA ALA A 161 -2.48 3.50 20.32
C ALA A 161 -2.48 4.92 20.90
N GLU A 162 -3.66 5.38 21.28
CA GLU A 162 -3.91 6.67 21.91
C GLU A 162 -4.12 6.44 23.41
N GLY A 163 -3.47 7.25 24.24
CA GLY A 163 -3.51 7.07 25.68
C GLY A 163 -2.67 8.08 26.45
N TRP A 164 -2.37 7.75 27.70
CA TRP A 164 -1.51 8.54 28.58
C TRP A 164 -0.42 7.67 29.20
N TYR A 165 0.67 8.30 29.62
CA TYR A 165 1.84 7.60 30.14
C TYR A 165 2.20 8.13 31.54
N GLU A 166 2.29 7.24 32.50
CA GLU A 166 2.65 7.51 33.90
C GLU A 166 3.36 6.30 34.48
N ASP A 167 4.34 6.51 35.35
CA ASP A 167 5.02 5.45 36.10
C ASP A 167 5.51 4.26 35.24
N ALA A 168 6.07 4.57 34.07
CA ALA A 168 6.56 3.58 33.10
C ALA A 168 5.50 2.66 32.46
N VAL A 169 4.22 3.03 32.57
CA VAL A 169 3.09 2.31 31.96
C VAL A 169 2.35 3.22 30.99
N PHE A 170 2.14 2.72 29.76
CA PHE A 170 1.30 3.40 28.77
C PHE A 170 -0.13 2.87 28.84
N HIS A 171 -1.04 3.70 29.33
CA HIS A 171 -2.46 3.39 29.49
C HIS A 171 -3.21 3.80 28.23
N VAL A 172 -3.62 2.79 27.47
CA VAL A 172 -4.29 2.96 26.17
C VAL A 172 -5.79 3.18 26.38
N ASN A 173 -6.30 4.29 25.84
CA ASN A 173 -7.72 4.62 25.80
C ASN A 173 -8.38 4.11 24.50
N GLY A 174 -7.64 4.20 23.38
CA GLY A 174 -8.14 3.87 22.06
C GLY A 174 -7.05 3.26 21.17
N VAL A 175 -7.45 2.36 20.29
CA VAL A 175 -6.57 1.75 19.29
C VAL A 175 -7.22 1.87 17.92
N GLY A 176 -6.45 2.28 16.93
CA GLY A 176 -6.87 2.36 15.54
C GLY A 176 -5.75 1.98 14.59
N PHE A 177 -6.08 1.73 13.33
CA PHE A 177 -5.06 1.49 12.31
C PHE A 177 -4.41 2.80 11.86
N PRO A 178 -3.12 2.78 11.47
CA PRO A 178 -2.51 3.92 10.81
C PRO A 178 -3.29 4.25 9.52
N PRO A 179 -3.54 5.54 9.23
CA PRO A 179 -4.38 5.93 8.11
C PRO A 179 -3.84 5.38 6.78
N THR A 180 -4.75 4.94 5.93
CA THR A 180 -4.43 4.46 4.58
C THR A 180 -4.11 5.64 3.68
N GLU A 181 -3.06 5.52 2.90
CA GLU A 181 -2.68 6.53 1.90
C GLU A 181 -3.22 6.13 0.53
N SER A 182 -3.82 7.09 -0.18
CA SER A 182 -4.27 6.90 -1.55
C SER A 182 -3.08 6.82 -2.51
N SER A 183 -3.24 6.08 -3.61
CA SER A 183 -2.17 5.96 -4.60
C SER A 183 -1.78 7.32 -5.23
N SER A 184 -2.72 8.27 -5.32
CA SER A 184 -2.45 9.64 -5.78
C SER A 184 -1.56 10.39 -4.80
N ALA A 185 -1.82 10.32 -3.49
CA ALA A 185 -0.99 10.95 -2.48
C ALA A 185 0.44 10.37 -2.46
N THR A 186 0.59 9.05 -2.58
CA THR A 186 1.90 8.41 -2.69
C THR A 186 2.67 8.91 -3.92
N ARG A 187 2.02 9.00 -5.10
CA ARG A 187 2.66 9.52 -6.33
C ARG A 187 2.98 11.00 -6.24
N SER A 188 2.14 11.82 -5.62
CA SER A 188 2.44 13.23 -5.40
C SER A 188 3.70 13.45 -4.56
N TYR A 189 3.98 12.54 -3.62
CA TYR A 189 5.16 12.64 -2.74
C TYR A 189 6.42 12.01 -3.35
N TYR A 190 6.31 10.82 -3.93
CA TYR A 190 7.46 10.06 -4.44
C TYR A 190 7.69 10.21 -5.95
N GLY A 191 6.79 10.88 -6.66
CA GLY A 191 6.80 11.00 -8.12
C GLY A 191 6.45 9.69 -8.82
N ASP A 192 7.03 9.51 -10.00
CA ASP A 192 6.70 8.42 -10.92
C ASP A 192 7.59 7.18 -10.73
N ILE A 193 8.05 6.92 -9.51
CA ILE A 193 8.82 5.71 -9.20
C ILE A 193 7.95 4.48 -9.50
N ASN A 194 8.50 3.52 -10.26
CA ASN A 194 7.82 2.25 -10.51
C ASN A 194 8.02 1.27 -9.34
N PHE A 195 7.15 1.34 -8.33
CA PHE A 195 7.11 0.36 -7.25
C PHE A 195 6.52 -1.00 -7.66
N PHE A 196 5.78 -1.04 -8.77
CA PHE A 196 5.01 -2.22 -9.17
C PHE A 196 5.88 -3.24 -9.93
N GLY A 197 6.83 -2.75 -10.74
CA GLY A 197 7.71 -3.58 -11.56
C GLY A 197 7.29 -3.65 -13.02
N GLY A 198 7.83 -4.63 -13.74
CA GLY A 198 7.63 -4.78 -15.17
C GLY A 198 8.61 -3.96 -16.03
N PRO A 199 8.37 -3.86 -17.34
CA PRO A 199 9.33 -3.32 -18.31
C PRO A 199 9.52 -1.80 -18.22
N SER A 200 8.54 -1.08 -17.69
CA SER A 200 8.61 0.37 -17.55
C SER A 200 9.55 0.78 -16.42
N ASN A 201 10.39 1.80 -16.65
CA ASN A 201 11.22 2.41 -15.61
C ASN A 201 10.46 3.42 -14.72
N ILE A 202 9.29 3.88 -15.17
CA ILE A 202 8.40 4.79 -14.44
C ILE A 202 7.04 4.15 -14.19
N SER A 203 6.27 4.70 -13.25
CA SER A 203 4.92 4.26 -12.95
C SER A 203 4.02 4.31 -14.19
N VAL A 204 3.42 3.17 -14.54
CA VAL A 204 2.51 3.07 -15.71
C VAL A 204 1.30 4.00 -15.60
N LYS A 205 0.91 4.40 -14.38
CA LYS A 205 -0.15 5.38 -14.12
C LYS A 205 0.19 6.80 -14.57
N ALA A 206 1.45 7.09 -14.89
CA ALA A 206 1.87 8.36 -15.49
C ALA A 206 1.78 8.37 -17.03
N SER A 207 1.55 7.21 -17.67
CA SER A 207 1.49 7.09 -19.13
C SER A 207 0.11 7.48 -19.67
N ALA A 208 0.01 8.65 -20.31
CA ALA A 208 -1.20 9.07 -21.01
C ALA A 208 -1.58 8.12 -22.16
N LYS A 209 -0.57 7.53 -22.83
CA LYS A 209 -0.79 6.55 -23.90
C LYS A 209 -1.48 5.29 -23.40
N LEU A 210 -1.03 4.73 -22.27
CA LEU A 210 -1.65 3.52 -21.69
C LEU A 210 -3.06 3.82 -21.19
N LYS A 211 -3.27 5.00 -20.58
CA LYS A 211 -4.60 5.44 -20.17
C LYS A 211 -5.57 5.52 -21.36
N GLN A 212 -5.13 6.10 -22.47
CA GLN A 212 -5.94 6.17 -23.69
C GLN A 212 -6.29 4.77 -24.21
N LEU A 213 -5.32 3.85 -24.25
CA LEU A 213 -5.57 2.47 -24.69
C LEU A 213 -6.51 1.70 -23.74
N GLU A 214 -6.43 1.96 -22.43
CA GLU A 214 -7.35 1.42 -21.42
C GLU A 214 -8.78 1.95 -21.65
N GLU A 215 -8.93 3.23 -22.01
CA GLU A 215 -10.22 3.85 -22.32
C GLU A 215 -10.78 3.42 -23.70
N GLU A 216 -9.92 3.13 -24.68
CA GLU A 216 -10.32 2.68 -26.02
C GLU A 216 -10.75 1.20 -26.05
N ASN A 217 -10.28 0.38 -25.10
CA ASN A 217 -10.57 -1.05 -25.05
C ASN A 217 -11.69 -1.36 -24.04
N GLU A 218 -12.93 -1.03 -24.40
CA GLU A 218 -14.12 -1.27 -23.56
C GLU A 218 -14.42 -2.76 -23.33
N ASP A 219 -13.92 -3.64 -24.21
CA ASP A 219 -14.13 -5.09 -24.15
C ASP A 219 -13.08 -5.82 -23.27
N ALA A 220 -12.10 -5.09 -22.71
CA ALA A 220 -11.09 -5.68 -21.84
C ALA A 220 -11.71 -6.27 -20.56
N MET A 221 -11.50 -7.57 -20.35
CA MET A 221 -12.10 -8.31 -19.23
C MET A 221 -11.07 -9.18 -18.51
N PHE A 222 -11.15 -9.18 -17.18
CA PHE A 222 -10.41 -10.11 -16.32
C PHE A 222 -11.39 -11.02 -15.58
N VAL A 223 -11.18 -12.33 -15.67
CA VAL A 223 -11.95 -13.35 -14.94
C VAL A 223 -11.06 -13.90 -13.83
N LEU A 224 -11.51 -13.75 -12.58
CA LEU A 224 -10.78 -14.20 -11.40
C LEU A 224 -11.51 -15.37 -10.77
N VAL A 225 -10.86 -16.53 -10.74
CA VAL A 225 -11.36 -17.74 -10.09
C VAL A 225 -10.29 -18.24 -9.12
N SER A 226 -10.71 -18.70 -7.94
CA SER A 226 -9.83 -19.28 -6.92
C SER A 226 -10.18 -20.75 -6.70
N ASP A 227 -9.21 -21.52 -6.19
CA ASP A 227 -9.39 -22.90 -5.75
C ASP A 227 -10.01 -23.82 -6.82
N VAL A 228 -9.48 -23.73 -8.04
CA VAL A 228 -9.93 -24.53 -9.18
C VAL A 228 -9.38 -25.95 -9.09
N TRP A 229 -10.15 -26.84 -8.47
CA TRP A 229 -9.80 -28.25 -8.28
C TRP A 229 -10.09 -29.06 -9.55
N LEU A 230 -9.08 -29.17 -10.41
CA LEU A 230 -9.17 -29.84 -11.73
C LEU A 230 -9.39 -31.36 -11.64
N ASP A 231 -9.28 -31.94 -10.44
CA ASP A 231 -9.59 -33.33 -10.13
C ASP A 231 -11.09 -33.57 -9.85
N SER A 232 -11.86 -32.51 -9.59
CA SER A 232 -13.31 -32.60 -9.41
C SER A 232 -14.04 -32.56 -10.75
N VAL A 233 -14.82 -33.61 -11.03
CA VAL A 233 -15.68 -33.69 -12.22
C VAL A 233 -16.66 -32.52 -12.27
N GLU A 234 -17.22 -32.14 -11.12
CA GLU A 234 -18.16 -31.01 -11.01
C GLU A 234 -17.49 -29.68 -11.40
N VAL A 235 -16.25 -29.46 -10.95
CA VAL A 235 -15.49 -28.23 -11.31
C VAL A 235 -15.22 -28.21 -12.81
N MET A 236 -14.84 -29.34 -13.41
CA MET A 236 -14.62 -29.44 -14.86
C MET A 236 -15.89 -29.18 -15.67
N GLU A 237 -17.05 -29.67 -15.22
CA GLU A 237 -18.35 -29.37 -15.84
C GLU A 237 -18.66 -27.87 -15.78
N LYS A 238 -18.43 -27.22 -14.62
CA LYS A 238 -18.65 -25.77 -14.47
C LYS A 238 -17.68 -24.93 -15.30
N LEU A 239 -16.42 -25.34 -15.42
CA LEU A 239 -15.46 -24.68 -16.31
C LEU A 239 -15.88 -24.79 -17.77
N ASN A 240 -16.36 -25.95 -18.22
CA ASN A 240 -16.86 -26.11 -19.58
C ASN A 240 -18.04 -25.19 -19.88
N VAL A 241 -18.98 -25.05 -18.94
CA VAL A 241 -20.09 -24.09 -19.05
C VAL A 241 -19.55 -22.67 -19.16
N MET A 242 -18.63 -22.28 -18.26
CA MET A 242 -18.03 -20.94 -18.29
C MET A 242 -17.34 -20.66 -19.63
N PHE A 243 -16.55 -21.60 -20.16
CA PHE A 243 -15.88 -21.44 -21.45
C PHE A 243 -16.85 -21.41 -22.64
N SER A 244 -17.96 -22.17 -22.60
CA SER A 244 -18.96 -22.12 -23.67
C SER A 244 -19.68 -20.76 -23.73
N GLU A 245 -19.91 -20.12 -22.58
CA GLU A 245 -20.50 -18.77 -22.52
C GLU A 245 -19.53 -17.70 -23.02
N TYR A 246 -18.22 -17.86 -22.76
CA TYR A 246 -17.21 -16.94 -23.31
C TYR A 246 -16.99 -17.14 -24.81
N ALA A 247 -17.13 -18.36 -25.32
CA ALA A 247 -17.01 -18.64 -26.75
C ALA A 247 -18.19 -18.11 -27.59
N SER A 248 -19.34 -17.89 -26.98
CA SER A 248 -20.56 -17.41 -27.65
C SER A 248 -20.70 -15.88 -27.69
N ASP A 249 -19.72 -15.13 -27.17
CA ASP A 249 -19.68 -13.66 -27.07
C ASP A 249 -20.89 -13.03 -26.35
N GLN A 250 -21.66 -13.85 -25.62
CA GLN A 250 -22.76 -13.42 -24.75
C GLN A 250 -22.34 -13.37 -23.29
N ALA A 251 -21.13 -12.86 -23.01
CA ALA A 251 -20.57 -12.76 -21.67
C ALA A 251 -21.26 -11.69 -20.79
N GLN A 252 -22.60 -11.73 -20.69
CA GLN A 252 -23.31 -11.22 -19.53
C GLN A 252 -23.34 -12.35 -18.50
N CYS A 253 -22.41 -12.28 -17.55
CA CYS A 253 -22.27 -13.22 -16.45
C CYS A 253 -23.62 -13.45 -15.72
N LYS A 254 -24.35 -14.51 -16.07
CA LYS A 254 -25.55 -15.00 -15.37
C LYS A 254 -25.19 -16.15 -14.43
N LEU A 255 -24.10 -16.00 -13.67
CA LEU A 255 -23.65 -16.97 -12.68
C LEU A 255 -23.64 -16.29 -11.31
N CYS A 256 -24.84 -16.09 -10.76
CA CYS A 256 -25.12 -15.87 -9.34
C CYS A 256 -26.38 -16.67 -8.98
#